data_AF-A0A2W0B759-F1
#
_entry.id   AF-A0A2W0B759-F1
#
_cell.length_a   1.000
_cell.length_b   1.000
_cell.length_c   1.000
_cell.angle_alpha   90.00
_cell.angle_beta   90.00
_cell.angle_gamma   90.00
#
_symmetry.space_group_name_H-M   'P 1'
#
loop_
_entity.id
_entity.type
_entity.pdbx_description
1 polymer ?
#
loop_
_entity_poly.entity_id
_entity_poly.type
_entity_poly.pdbx_seq_one_letter_code
_entity_poly.pdbx_strand_id
1 'polypeptide(L)' 'MYYADSFAAALAMEHKATLVTSDSDFRKLGHSSPVLWLKS' A
#
# COMPACT_ATOMS: atom_id res chain seq x y z
N MET A 1 6.68 8.43 1.18
CA MET A 1 6.94 7.05 0.77
C MET A 1 8.39 6.76 1.10
N TYR A 2 8.57 6.11 2.24
CA TYR A 2 9.86 5.70 2.78
C TYR A 2 10.32 4.40 2.11
N TYR A 3 11.59 4.04 2.28
CA TYR A 3 12.19 2.84 1.68
C TYR A 3 11.38 1.56 1.96
N ALA A 4 10.89 1.39 3.19
CA ALA A 4 10.07 0.24 3.57
C ALA A 4 8.70 0.21 2.86
N ASP A 5 8.08 1.38 2.66
CA ASP A 5 6.77 1.50 1.99
C ASP A 5 6.83 0.99 0.54
N SER A 6 7.97 1.21 -0.13
CA SER A 6 8.19 0.74 -1.50
C SER A 6 8.15 -0.79 -1.58
N PHE A 7 8.68 -1.53 -0.59
CA PHE A 7 8.60 -2.99 -0.57
C PHE A 7 7.18 -3.47 -0.29
N ALA A 8 6.51 -2.87 0.70
CA ALA A 8 5.13 -3.23 1.01
C ALA A 8 4.20 -3.03 -0.21
N ALA A 9 4.37 -1.92 -0.92
CA ALA A 9 3.65 -1.65 -2.16
C ALA A 9 3.99 -2.64 -3.27
N ALA A 10 5.28 -2.85 -3.54
CA ALA A 10 5.72 -3.75 -4.61
C ALA A 10 5.25 -5.19 -4.39
N LEU A 11 5.34 -5.70 -3.16
CA LEU A 11 4.87 -7.04 -2.80
C LEU A 11 3.36 -7.16 -2.96
N ALA A 12 2.58 -6.15 -2.55
CA ALA A 12 1.14 -6.16 -2.73
C ALA A 12 0.76 -6.20 -4.22
N MET A 13 1.45 -5.42 -5.06
CA MET A 13 1.24 -5.41 -6.51
C MET A 13 1.64 -6.73 -7.16
N GLU A 14 2.83 -7.26 -6.83
CA GLU A 14 3.37 -8.51 -7.38
C GLU A 14 2.44 -9.71 -7.10
N HIS A 15 1.94 -9.79 -5.88
CA HIS A 15 1.07 -10.89 -5.45
C HIS A 15 -0.42 -10.63 -5.69
N LYS A 16 -0.79 -9.51 -6.32
CA LYS A 16 -2.19 -9.06 -6.50
C LYS A 16 -2.97 -9.06 -5.17
N ALA A 17 -2.27 -8.73 -4.09
CA ALA A 17 -2.80 -8.71 -2.74
C ALA A 17 -3.36 -7.33 -2.39
N THR A 18 -4.22 -7.29 -1.37
CA THR A 18 -4.70 -6.03 -0.79
C THR A 18 -3.67 -5.50 0.20
N LEU A 19 -3.21 -4.27 -0.02
CA LEU A 19 -2.37 -3.56 0.94
C LEU A 19 -3.23 -3.08 2.11
N VAL A 20 -2.98 -3.55 3.32
CA VAL A 20 -3.73 -3.15 4.52
C VAL A 20 -2.87 -2.20 5.34
N THR A 21 -3.29 -0.95 5.52
CA THR A 21 -2.49 0.07 6.22
C THR A 21 -3.35 1.23 6.73
N SER A 22 -2.90 1.93 7.77
CA SER A 22 -3.45 3.25 8.16
C SER A 22 -2.57 4.42 7.69
N ASP A 23 -1.43 4.13 7.05
CA ASP A 23 -0.47 5.15 6.64
C ASP A 23 -0.92 5.89 5.37
N SER A 24 -1.27 7.16 5.53
CA SER A 24 -1.77 8.03 4.47
C SER A 24 -0.81 8.24 3.30
N ASP A 25 0.49 7.98 3.45
CA ASP A 25 1.47 8.12 2.37
C ASP A 25 1.17 7.17 1.19
N PHE A 26 0.52 6.04 1.46
CA PHE A 26 0.08 5.10 0.43
C PHE A 26 -1.05 5.60 -0.47
N ARG A 27 -1.67 6.76 -0.17
CA ARG A 27 -2.61 7.40 -1.12
C ARG A 27 -1.93 7.72 -2.45
N LYS A 28 -0.60 7.88 -2.46
CA LYS A 28 0.22 8.13 -3.66
C LYS A 28 0.26 6.92 -4.62
N LEU A 29 -0.11 5.72 -4.17
CA LEU A 29 -0.20 4.53 -5.04
C LEU A 29 -1.38 4.59 -6.04
N GLY A 30 -2.38 5.44 -5.80
CA GLY A 30 -3.57 5.54 -6.64
C GLY A 30 -4.28 4.19 -6.79
N HIS A 31 -4.65 3.84 -8.03
CA HIS A 31 -5.37 2.59 -8.35
C HIS A 31 -4.45 1.40 -8.67
N SER A 32 -3.14 1.51 -8.40
CA SER A 32 -2.15 0.49 -8.78
C SER A 32 -2.29 -0.81 -7.98
N SER A 33 -2.89 -0.76 -6.80
CA SER A 33 -3.15 -1.91 -5.93
C SER A 33 -4.40 -1.64 -5.08
N PRO A 34 -5.23 -2.65 -4.78
CA PRO A 34 -6.29 -2.49 -3.78
C PRO A 34 -5.68 -2.15 -2.42
N VAL A 35 -6.23 -1.12 -1.75
CA VAL A 35 -5.81 -0.67 -0.41
C VAL A 35 -6.99 -0.74 0.55
N LEU A 36 -6.81 -1.42 1.68
CA LEU A 36 -7.73 -1.44 2.80
C LEU A 36 -7.20 -0.51 3.90
N TRP A 37 -7.96 0.53 4.20
CA TRP A 37 -7.59 1.53 5.19
C TRP A 37 -7.99 1.11 6.60
N LEU A 38 -7.01 0.93 7.48
CA LEU A 38 -7.25 0.74 8.91
C LEU A 38 -7.61 2.07 9.57
N LYS A 39 -8.56 2.04 10.51
CA LYS A 39 -8.79 3.18 11.39
C LYS A 39 -7.64 3.24 12.41
N SER A 40 -6.98 4.38 12.50
CA SER A 40 -6.07 4.73 13.60
C SER A 40 -6.78 5.59 14.62
#